data_AF-A0A6G0SEG9-F1
#
_entry.id   AF-A0A6G0SEG9-F1
#
_cell.length_a   1.000
_cell.length_b   1.000
_cell.length_c   1.000
_cell.angle_alpha   90.00
_cell.angle_beta   90.00
_cell.angle_gamma   90.00
#
_symmetry.space_group_name_H-M   'P 1'
#
loop_
_entity.id
_entity.type
_entity.pdbx_description
1 polymer ?
#
loop_
_entity_poly.entity_id
_entity_poly.type
_entity_poly.pdbx_seq_one_letter_code
_entity_poly.pdbx_strand_id
1 'polypeptide(L)'
;MASNRAEAFEASVKQRWGFLDPWWKTLAQHIEYCPILRLGALWGSHLFVLNVTMPVRRESDGRTRDEATFRKEFQQVREALALLIAVEHADPKAYAYLLRKYWKIEPRHFGDKPYETTHVALELDVGEQEPQTDEGFVKYDLVRFCGIQSPSEEYVTALSQIVALAKTLKVTPTDIEIPVKVMYGRYGDDESGATSREFAKDLMDIAQAEKEIEAQWETMGGSQEPGVSVTFVLQPMYAGFEMMDLTQAVAGTLESLLDDGFRFSASLMVTSIRRENPDHELEARKALGQFLRQLLSSTRRKQDDAHIPYDFDQDEQDFIDHDLQLVLPGTMRASDFEAMCSAMLHTQTTENLLVATKQWDEANNEHKWKWLAYALFSKRARSSIQNLVICAKQPTAAEARAFTSILTSEHPEEALFGTPRGVAEERDATLRSGAPLRWEFDSEGQPVLDSRLLTLEAPIPLVRTFSDDGESEWINVLVPGFGRCQVQRSNLDFASDVDVDNSTSCITSLKLTQVDGDRANKTED
;
A
#
# COMPACT_ATOMS: atom_id res chain seq x y z
N MET A 1 35.61 19.10 -28.67
CA MET A 1 34.77 20.22 -28.20
C MET A 1 33.79 19.82 -27.09
N ALA A 2 33.14 18.66 -27.15
CA ALA A 2 32.26 18.20 -26.06
C ALA A 2 33.00 17.93 -24.72
N SER A 3 34.21 17.33 -24.75
CA SER A 3 35.03 17.07 -23.55
C SER A 3 35.37 18.34 -22.77
N ASN A 4 35.93 19.36 -23.44
CA ASN A 4 36.31 20.62 -22.80
C ASN A 4 35.12 21.36 -22.16
N ARG A 5 33.89 21.17 -22.69
CA ARG A 5 32.68 21.80 -22.14
C ARG A 5 32.17 21.08 -20.90
N ALA A 6 32.32 19.76 -20.84
CA ALA A 6 32.02 18.96 -19.67
C ALA A 6 33.01 19.23 -18.54
N GLU A 7 34.31 19.29 -18.84
CA GLU A 7 35.37 19.61 -17.87
C GLU A 7 35.21 21.01 -17.27
N ALA A 8 34.85 22.01 -18.10
CA ALA A 8 34.58 23.37 -17.62
C ALA A 8 33.34 23.44 -16.72
N PHE A 9 32.30 22.66 -17.02
CA PHE A 9 31.10 22.58 -16.20
C PHE A 9 31.39 21.92 -14.85
N GLU A 10 32.10 20.80 -14.85
CA GLU A 10 32.54 20.10 -13.63
C GLU A 10 33.39 21.00 -12.74
N ALA A 11 34.36 21.72 -13.31
CA ALA A 11 35.17 22.69 -12.56
C ALA A 11 34.31 23.79 -11.93
N SER A 12 33.30 24.28 -12.66
CA SER A 12 32.35 25.28 -12.16
C SER A 12 31.45 24.75 -11.04
N VAL A 13 30.96 23.50 -11.16
CA VAL A 13 30.16 22.87 -10.11
C VAL A 13 31.01 22.65 -8.85
N LYS A 14 32.23 22.14 -9.00
CA LYS A 14 33.17 21.95 -7.88
C LYS A 14 33.53 23.26 -7.18
N GLN A 15 33.72 24.34 -7.93
CA GLN A 15 33.99 25.65 -7.36
C GLN A 15 32.79 26.21 -6.58
N ARG A 16 31.57 26.00 -7.08
CA ARG A 16 30.35 26.56 -6.47
C ARG A 16 29.83 25.72 -5.31
N TRP A 17 29.89 24.40 -5.42
CA TRP A 17 29.22 23.45 -4.51
C TRP A 17 30.19 22.56 -3.73
N GLY A 18 31.51 22.72 -3.90
CA GLY A 18 32.51 21.87 -3.25
C GLY A 18 32.55 21.96 -1.72
N PHE A 19 31.96 23.01 -1.13
CA PHE A 19 31.78 23.08 0.33
C PHE A 19 30.83 22.00 0.88
N LEU A 20 30.01 21.39 0.01
CA LEU A 20 29.10 20.31 0.37
C LEU A 20 29.74 18.91 0.25
N ASP A 21 30.98 18.80 -0.22
CA ASP A 21 31.69 17.51 -0.38
C ASP A 21 31.66 16.61 0.87
N PRO A 22 31.76 17.13 2.12
CA PRO A 22 31.63 16.29 3.32
C PRO A 22 30.25 15.64 3.46
N TRP A 23 29.17 16.38 3.17
CA TRP A 23 27.80 15.91 3.27
C TRP A 23 27.51 14.79 2.26
N TRP A 24 28.04 14.90 1.05
CA TRP A 24 27.89 13.88 0.00
C TRP A 24 28.57 12.57 0.36
N LYS A 25 29.70 12.62 1.09
CA LYS A 25 30.38 11.40 1.54
C LYS A 25 29.58 10.65 2.60
N THR A 26 28.92 11.38 3.51
CA THR A 26 28.00 10.78 4.46
C THR A 26 26.83 10.15 3.74
N LEU A 27 26.17 10.93 2.87
CA LEU A 27 24.94 10.50 2.18
C LEU A 27 25.16 9.39 1.14
N ALA A 28 26.38 9.24 0.60
CA ALA A 28 26.72 8.19 -0.36
C ALA A 28 26.53 6.76 0.16
N GLN A 29 26.48 6.56 1.48
CA GLN A 29 26.27 5.24 2.10
C GLN A 29 24.80 4.95 2.43
N HIS A 30 23.93 5.96 2.27
CA HIS A 30 22.55 5.91 2.76
C HIS A 30 21.50 6.18 1.68
N ILE A 31 21.92 6.52 0.46
CA ILE A 31 21.00 6.73 -0.66
C ILE A 31 21.24 5.70 -1.74
N GLU A 32 20.17 5.05 -2.13
CA GLU A 32 20.06 4.33 -3.38
C GLU A 32 19.00 5.00 -4.26
N TYR A 33 19.26 5.06 -5.56
CA TYR A 33 18.26 5.55 -6.51
C TYR A 33 17.63 4.36 -7.19
N CYS A 34 16.46 4.02 -6.68
CA CYS A 34 15.72 2.87 -7.13
C CYS A 34 14.41 3.35 -7.75
N PRO A 35 13.93 2.72 -8.84
CA PRO A 35 12.50 2.78 -9.09
C PRO A 35 11.81 2.32 -7.81
N ILE A 36 10.77 3.01 -7.34
CA ILE A 36 9.96 2.52 -6.21
C ILE A 36 9.69 1.04 -6.48
N LEU A 37 10.14 0.18 -5.56
CA LEU A 37 10.04 -1.26 -5.70
C LEU A 37 8.62 -1.64 -6.14
N ARG A 38 8.57 -2.16 -7.36
CA ARG A 38 7.54 -2.99 -8.00
C ARG A 38 6.16 -2.40 -8.33
N LEU A 39 5.63 -1.29 -7.79
CA LEU A 39 4.26 -0.87 -8.14
C LEU A 39 4.15 0.27 -9.16
N GLY A 40 4.77 1.43 -8.92
CA GLY A 40 4.70 2.55 -9.88
C GLY A 40 5.18 2.16 -11.29
N ALA A 41 6.26 1.37 -11.37
CA ALA A 41 6.76 0.83 -12.63
C ALA A 41 5.77 -0.09 -13.37
N LEU A 42 4.86 -0.78 -12.65
CA LEU A 42 3.81 -1.61 -13.26
C LEU A 42 2.66 -0.76 -13.80
N TRP A 43 2.37 0.34 -13.13
CA TRP A 43 1.33 1.31 -13.51
C TRP A 43 1.79 2.28 -14.61
N GLY A 44 3.09 2.31 -14.91
CA GLY A 44 3.67 3.18 -15.94
C GLY A 44 4.05 4.56 -15.42
N SER A 45 3.89 4.81 -14.12
CA SER A 45 4.53 5.93 -13.44
C SER A 45 5.98 5.53 -13.14
N HIS A 46 6.90 5.99 -13.98
CA HIS A 46 8.32 5.95 -13.66
C HIS A 46 8.65 6.98 -12.58
N LEU A 47 8.07 6.82 -11.39
CA LEU A 47 8.42 7.63 -10.23
C LEU A 47 9.68 7.01 -9.64
N PHE A 48 10.80 7.65 -9.95
CA PHE A 48 12.06 7.34 -9.33
C PHE A 48 12.18 8.16 -8.05
N VAL A 49 12.57 7.50 -6.96
CA VAL A 49 12.71 8.12 -5.65
C VAL A 49 14.14 7.99 -5.16
N LEU A 50 14.53 8.91 -4.28
CA LEU A 50 15.69 8.70 -3.43
C LEU A 50 15.26 7.75 -2.32
N ASN A 51 15.70 6.49 -2.39
CA ASN A 51 15.53 5.54 -1.31
C ASN A 51 16.58 5.80 -0.24
N VAL A 52 16.14 6.07 0.97
CA VAL A 52 17.01 6.46 2.09
C VAL A 52 17.00 5.37 3.14
N THR A 53 18.15 4.72 3.31
CA THR A 53 18.38 3.75 4.39
C THR A 53 19.01 4.47 5.57
N MET A 54 18.30 4.52 6.69
CA MET A 54 18.80 5.22 7.89
C MET A 54 19.91 4.44 8.60
N PRO A 55 20.80 5.11 9.36
CA PRO A 55 21.74 4.44 10.24
C PRO A 55 21.00 3.51 11.21
N VAL A 56 21.59 2.37 11.54
CA VAL A 56 21.01 1.34 12.43
C VAL A 56 21.63 1.40 13.83
N ARG A 57 20.87 1.01 14.87
CA ARG A 57 21.40 0.97 16.25
C ARG A 57 22.29 -0.22 16.51
N ARG A 58 22.13 -1.32 15.76
CA ARG A 58 22.99 -2.51 15.89
C ARG A 58 23.81 -2.74 14.64
N GLU A 59 25.11 -2.87 14.81
CA GLU A 59 26.02 -3.20 13.72
C GLU A 59 25.91 -4.68 13.33
N SER A 60 26.36 -5.02 12.13
CA SER A 60 26.34 -6.39 11.60
C SER A 60 27.11 -7.40 12.45
N ASP A 61 27.99 -6.94 13.34
CA ASP A 61 28.75 -7.78 14.28
C ASP A 61 28.03 -8.02 15.62
N GLY A 62 26.79 -7.52 15.75
CA GLY A 62 25.94 -7.68 16.93
C GLY A 62 26.15 -6.62 18.00
N ARG A 63 27.05 -5.64 17.82
CA ARG A 63 27.28 -4.56 18.80
C ARG A 63 26.21 -3.49 18.72
N THR A 64 25.68 -3.11 19.87
CA THR A 64 24.84 -1.93 20.00
C THR A 64 25.72 -0.69 19.93
N ARG A 65 25.40 0.20 18.99
CA ARG A 65 26.06 1.49 18.82
C ARG A 65 25.66 2.41 19.97
N ASP A 66 26.53 3.35 20.33
CA ASP A 66 26.16 4.31 21.37
C ASP A 66 25.09 5.29 20.84
N GLU A 67 24.10 5.59 21.68
CA GLU A 67 22.94 6.40 21.31
C GLU A 67 23.32 7.83 20.86
N ALA A 68 24.40 8.41 21.39
CA ALA A 68 24.82 9.75 20.99
C ALA A 68 25.47 9.74 19.59
N THR A 69 26.28 8.72 19.27
CA THR A 69 26.82 8.55 17.92
C THR A 69 25.72 8.24 16.92
N PHE A 70 24.80 7.33 17.25
CA PHE A 70 23.63 7.03 16.41
C PHE A 70 22.83 8.31 16.09
N ARG A 71 22.46 9.10 17.11
CA ARG A 71 21.72 10.36 16.93
C ARG A 71 22.45 11.34 16.03
N LYS A 72 23.77 11.45 16.18
CA LYS A 72 24.60 12.34 15.38
C LYS A 72 24.61 11.92 13.91
N GLU A 73 24.83 10.63 13.64
CA GLU A 73 24.82 10.11 12.27
C GLU A 73 23.43 10.25 11.64
N PHE A 74 22.37 9.92 12.38
CA PHE A 74 20.99 10.08 11.94
C PHE A 74 20.68 11.53 11.52
N GLN A 75 21.06 12.49 12.37
CA GLN A 75 20.91 13.92 12.07
C GLN A 75 21.72 14.32 10.83
N GLN A 76 22.96 13.84 10.69
CA GLN A 76 23.81 14.15 9.54
C GLN A 76 23.23 13.62 8.22
N VAL A 77 22.63 12.43 8.21
CA VAL A 77 21.98 11.87 7.00
C VAL A 77 20.77 12.72 6.61
N ARG A 78 19.89 13.02 7.58
CA ARG A 78 18.71 13.88 7.38
C ARG A 78 19.08 15.27 6.86
N GLU A 79 20.07 15.91 7.47
CA GLU A 79 20.56 17.24 7.07
C GLU A 79 21.26 17.21 5.70
N ALA A 80 22.05 16.17 5.40
CA ALA A 80 22.67 16.00 4.08
C ALA A 80 21.61 15.87 2.98
N LEU A 81 20.53 15.13 3.24
CA LEU A 81 19.42 14.97 2.31
C LEU A 81 18.70 16.30 2.07
N ALA A 82 18.40 17.06 3.13
CA ALA A 82 17.81 18.39 3.02
C ALA A 82 18.69 19.34 2.18
N LEU A 83 20.02 19.30 2.37
CA LEU A 83 20.96 20.10 1.56
C LEU A 83 21.00 19.65 0.10
N LEU A 84 20.87 18.34 -0.17
CA LEU A 84 20.82 17.81 -1.54
C LEU A 84 19.61 18.36 -2.30
N ILE A 85 18.42 18.34 -1.69
CA ILE A 85 17.20 18.90 -2.30
C ILE A 85 17.26 20.42 -2.38
N ALA A 86 17.86 21.10 -1.39
CA ALA A 86 18.08 22.54 -1.50
C ALA A 86 18.98 22.92 -2.70
N VAL A 87 19.96 22.07 -3.06
CA VAL A 87 20.76 22.25 -4.29
C VAL A 87 19.93 22.03 -5.54
N GLU A 88 18.99 21.08 -5.55
CA GLU A 88 18.06 20.89 -6.67
C GLU A 88 17.26 22.16 -6.95
N HIS A 89 16.66 22.75 -5.92
CA HIS A 89 15.89 23.99 -6.06
C HIS A 89 16.78 25.17 -6.50
N ALA A 90 18.04 25.23 -6.05
CA ALA A 90 18.95 26.34 -6.36
C ALA A 90 19.67 26.20 -7.72
N ASP A 91 20.07 24.99 -8.12
CA ASP A 91 20.80 24.67 -9.35
C ASP A 91 20.52 23.23 -9.79
N PRO A 92 19.41 23.00 -10.54
CA PRO A 92 19.03 21.65 -10.99
C PRO A 92 20.11 20.94 -11.81
N LYS A 93 21.00 21.69 -12.48
CA LYS A 93 22.10 21.13 -13.26
C LYS A 93 23.23 20.61 -12.36
N ALA A 94 23.51 21.31 -11.27
CA ALA A 94 24.46 20.84 -10.26
C ALA A 94 23.91 19.59 -9.56
N TYR A 95 22.63 19.59 -9.19
CA TYR A 95 21.96 18.41 -8.62
C TYR A 95 22.11 17.16 -9.50
N ALA A 96 21.75 17.24 -10.78
CA ALA A 96 21.90 16.12 -11.72
C ALA A 96 23.37 15.65 -11.86
N TYR A 97 24.34 16.56 -11.78
CA TYR A 97 25.76 16.20 -11.77
C TYR A 97 26.17 15.50 -10.47
N LEU A 98 25.68 15.95 -9.31
CA LEU A 98 25.95 15.34 -8.01
C LEU A 98 25.40 13.91 -7.97
N LEU A 99 24.13 13.73 -8.37
CA LEU A 99 23.49 12.41 -8.52
C LEU A 99 24.31 11.45 -9.38
N ARG A 100 24.80 11.94 -10.54
CA ARG A 100 25.66 11.14 -11.41
C ARG A 100 27.03 10.82 -10.80
N LYS A 101 27.63 11.78 -10.10
CA LYS A 101 29.01 11.66 -9.60
C LYS A 101 29.11 10.73 -8.40
N TYR A 102 28.24 10.91 -7.41
CA TYR A 102 28.32 10.19 -6.14
C TYR A 102 27.51 8.89 -6.16
N TRP A 103 26.40 8.86 -6.91
CA TRP A 103 25.47 7.72 -6.90
C TRP A 103 25.30 7.04 -8.28
N LYS A 104 26.05 7.48 -9.31
CA LYS A 104 26.02 6.91 -10.68
C LYS A 104 24.63 6.94 -11.34
N ILE A 105 23.77 7.85 -10.91
CA ILE A 105 22.40 8.00 -11.42
C ILE A 105 22.44 8.77 -12.74
N GLU A 106 21.92 8.17 -13.82
CA GLU A 106 21.85 8.83 -15.12
C GLU A 106 20.56 9.66 -15.31
N PRO A 107 20.62 10.80 -16.04
CA PRO A 107 19.45 11.64 -16.25
C PRO A 107 18.27 11.03 -17.00
N ARG A 108 18.52 9.96 -17.76
CA ARG A 108 17.46 9.19 -18.42
C ARG A 108 16.49 8.53 -17.44
N HIS A 109 16.86 8.44 -16.16
CA HIS A 109 16.00 7.91 -15.11
C HIS A 109 15.08 8.98 -14.50
N PHE A 110 15.16 10.26 -14.88
CA PHE A 110 14.25 11.29 -14.33
C PHE A 110 12.89 11.36 -15.07
N GLY A 111 12.55 10.38 -15.91
CA GLY A 111 11.31 10.37 -16.71
C GLY A 111 11.23 11.48 -17.77
N ASP A 112 10.05 11.64 -18.38
CA ASP A 112 9.78 12.67 -19.40
C ASP A 112 9.69 14.10 -18.81
N LYS A 113 9.62 14.21 -17.47
CA LYS A 113 9.57 15.48 -16.72
C LYS A 113 10.65 15.49 -15.62
N PRO A 114 11.91 15.79 -15.97
CA PRO A 114 13.05 15.63 -15.07
C PRO A 114 13.16 16.65 -13.93
N TYR A 115 12.10 17.40 -13.63
CA TYR A 115 12.07 18.53 -12.69
C TYR A 115 10.75 18.63 -11.90
N GLU A 116 9.95 17.56 -11.85
CA GLU A 116 8.92 17.44 -10.80
C GLU A 116 9.64 17.17 -9.46
N THR A 117 9.06 17.66 -8.36
CA THR A 117 9.61 17.63 -7.00
C THR A 117 10.27 16.27 -6.69
N THR A 118 11.50 16.26 -6.16
CA THR A 118 12.13 15.00 -5.76
C THR A 118 11.39 14.41 -4.55
N HIS A 119 10.86 13.20 -4.73
CA HIS A 119 10.24 12.41 -3.67
C HIS A 119 11.29 11.53 -2.96
N VAL A 120 11.12 11.38 -1.66
CA VAL A 120 11.95 10.54 -0.80
C VAL A 120 11.16 9.33 -0.37
N ALA A 121 11.73 8.14 -0.57
CA ALA A 121 11.25 6.92 0.08
C ALA A 121 12.11 6.65 1.31
N LEU A 122 11.48 6.56 2.47
CA LEU A 122 12.14 6.23 3.73
C LEU A 122 11.86 4.77 4.06
N GLU A 123 12.86 3.91 3.94
CA GLU A 123 12.77 2.53 4.42
C GLU A 123 12.94 2.51 5.94
N LEU A 124 11.87 2.10 6.64
CA LEU A 124 11.96 1.84 8.07
C LEU A 124 12.61 0.48 8.27
N ASP A 125 13.82 0.45 8.84
CA ASP A 125 14.45 -0.79 9.26
C ASP A 125 13.76 -1.31 10.53
N VAL A 126 12.96 -2.37 10.38
CA VAL A 126 12.22 -3.03 11.47
C VAL A 126 12.91 -4.33 11.90
N GLY A 127 14.24 -4.39 11.78
CA GLY A 127 15.03 -5.58 12.10
C GLY A 127 14.88 -6.06 13.55
N GLU A 128 14.96 -7.38 13.75
CA GLU A 128 14.82 -8.07 15.05
C GLU A 128 15.90 -7.70 16.09
N GLN A 129 16.90 -6.94 15.68
CA GLN A 129 18.11 -6.71 16.44
C GLN A 129 18.15 -5.35 17.14
N GLU A 130 17.12 -4.52 17.06
CA GLU A 130 17.11 -3.27 17.81
C GLU A 130 16.73 -3.51 19.29
N PRO A 131 17.49 -2.96 20.26
CA PRO A 131 17.11 -3.06 21.66
C PRO A 131 15.75 -2.36 21.86
N GLN A 132 14.79 -3.07 22.46
CA GLN A 132 13.49 -2.50 22.84
C GLN A 132 13.74 -1.29 23.75
N THR A 133 13.61 -0.09 23.22
CA THR A 133 13.41 1.12 24.01
C THR A 133 11.95 1.17 24.46
N ASP A 134 11.68 1.82 25.60
CA ASP A 134 10.34 1.92 26.18
C ASP A 134 9.32 2.65 25.27
N GLU A 135 9.78 3.38 24.24
CA GLU A 135 8.95 4.20 23.34
C GLU A 135 8.74 3.61 21.92
N GLY A 136 9.34 2.47 21.60
CA GLY A 136 9.28 1.89 20.25
C GLY A 136 10.17 2.64 19.24
N PHE A 137 11.14 1.95 18.65
CA PHE A 137 12.12 2.56 17.75
C PHE A 137 11.50 3.13 16.47
N VAL A 138 10.48 2.45 15.92
CA VAL A 138 9.74 2.86 14.71
C VAL A 138 9.15 4.25 14.89
N LYS A 139 8.43 4.46 16.00
CA LYS A 139 7.82 5.74 16.33
C LYS A 139 8.90 6.83 16.45
N TYR A 140 9.90 6.56 17.27
CA TYR A 140 10.96 7.51 17.58
C TYR A 140 11.76 7.95 16.34
N ASP A 141 12.12 7.02 15.46
CA ASP A 141 12.90 7.31 14.26
C ASP A 141 12.09 8.12 13.25
N LEU A 142 10.81 7.79 13.07
CA LEU A 142 9.93 8.54 12.18
C LEU A 142 9.72 9.98 12.68
N VAL A 143 9.47 10.16 13.99
CA VAL A 143 9.36 11.49 14.61
C VAL A 143 10.68 12.27 14.49
N ARG A 144 11.84 11.63 14.61
CA ARG A 144 13.13 12.32 14.41
C ARG A 144 13.38 12.73 12.97
N PHE A 145 12.89 11.95 12.01
CA PHE A 145 13.08 12.23 10.60
C PHE A 145 12.15 13.34 10.11
N CYS A 146 10.84 13.20 10.32
CA CYS A 146 9.83 14.13 9.79
C CYS A 146 9.42 15.23 10.78
N GLY A 147 9.67 15.04 12.07
CA GLY A 147 9.33 16.03 13.10
C GLY A 147 10.35 17.16 13.22
N ILE A 148 10.11 18.01 14.22
CA ILE A 148 10.94 19.17 14.51
C ILE A 148 12.24 18.73 15.18
N GLN A 149 13.37 19.20 14.67
CA GLN A 149 14.69 19.01 15.26
C GLN A 149 15.46 20.32 15.25
N SER A 150 16.27 20.55 16.29
CA SER A 150 17.24 21.64 16.30
C SER A 150 18.34 21.38 15.26
N PRO A 151 18.52 22.24 14.25
CA PRO A 151 19.53 22.02 13.22
C PRO A 151 20.95 22.18 13.77
N SER A 152 21.91 21.49 13.16
CA SER A 152 23.33 21.69 13.45
C SER A 152 23.82 23.06 12.93
N GLU A 153 24.82 23.65 13.58
CA GLU A 153 25.42 24.91 13.11
C GLU A 153 26.03 24.76 11.72
N GLU A 154 26.61 23.59 11.44
CA GLU A 154 27.16 23.23 10.14
C GLU A 154 26.09 23.21 9.05
N TYR A 155 24.91 22.63 9.34
CA TYR A 155 23.78 22.61 8.41
C TYR A 155 23.25 24.02 8.13
N VAL A 156 23.01 24.84 9.16
CA VAL A 156 22.52 26.22 8.99
C VAL A 156 23.50 27.04 8.15
N THR A 157 24.80 26.85 8.39
CA THR A 157 25.86 27.50 7.60
C THR A 157 25.83 27.06 6.14
N ALA A 158 25.71 25.75 5.88
CA ALA A 158 25.64 25.20 4.54
C ALA A 158 24.39 25.69 3.78
N LEU A 159 23.21 25.61 4.40
CA LEU A 159 21.95 26.06 3.82
C LEU A 159 22.00 27.57 3.49
N SER A 160 22.56 28.39 4.37
CA SER A 160 22.75 29.83 4.12
C SER A 160 23.63 30.09 2.90
N GLN A 161 24.67 29.28 2.68
CA GLN A 161 25.51 29.37 1.48
C GLN A 161 24.74 28.95 0.21
N ILE A 162 23.91 27.90 0.28
CA ILE A 162 23.01 27.50 -0.82
C ILE A 162 22.06 28.66 -1.18
N VAL A 163 21.41 29.27 -0.19
CA VAL A 163 20.50 30.41 -0.38
C VAL A 163 21.21 31.61 -1.00
N ALA A 164 22.43 31.91 -0.57
CA ALA A 164 23.25 32.96 -1.17
C ALA A 164 23.58 32.65 -2.64
N LEU A 165 23.97 31.42 -2.95
CA LEU A 165 24.25 30.98 -4.32
C LEU A 165 23.00 31.01 -5.20
N ALA A 166 21.84 30.56 -4.70
CA ALA A 166 20.56 30.63 -5.41
C ALA A 166 20.26 32.07 -5.88
N LYS A 167 20.45 33.06 -5.00
CA LYS A 167 20.31 34.49 -5.35
C LYS A 167 21.26 34.91 -6.46
N THR A 168 22.53 34.45 -6.43
CA THR A 168 23.49 34.75 -7.52
C THR A 168 23.10 34.10 -8.85
N LEU A 169 22.42 32.95 -8.79
CA LEU A 169 21.87 32.24 -9.93
C LEU A 169 20.49 32.76 -10.37
N LYS A 170 19.99 33.83 -9.73
CA LYS A 170 18.68 34.46 -9.98
C LYS A 170 17.50 33.52 -9.74
N VAL A 171 17.68 32.58 -8.80
CA VAL A 171 16.60 31.75 -8.27
C VAL A 171 16.11 32.40 -6.98
N THR A 172 14.79 32.56 -6.84
CA THR A 172 14.17 33.05 -5.61
C THR A 172 14.15 31.91 -4.59
N PRO A 173 14.82 32.04 -3.44
CA PRO A 173 14.76 31.03 -2.39
C PRO A 173 13.36 31.03 -1.78
N THR A 174 12.73 29.87 -1.74
CA THR A 174 11.43 29.60 -1.11
C THR A 174 11.60 28.47 -0.11
N ASP A 175 10.62 28.32 0.79
CA ASP A 175 10.55 27.13 1.63
C ASP A 175 10.41 25.88 0.75
N ILE A 176 10.99 24.79 1.23
CA ILE A 176 11.09 23.52 0.52
C ILE A 176 10.41 22.47 1.38
N GLU A 177 9.33 21.90 0.86
CA GLU A 177 8.70 20.71 1.40
C GLU A 177 9.23 19.50 0.62
N ILE A 178 9.75 18.52 1.35
CA ILE A 178 10.26 17.27 0.79
C ILE A 178 9.25 16.18 1.13
N PRO A 179 8.52 15.65 0.13
CA PRO A 179 7.61 14.53 0.33
C PRO A 179 8.35 13.27 0.76
N VAL A 180 7.91 12.67 1.87
CA VAL A 180 8.45 11.44 2.44
C VAL A 180 7.39 10.36 2.41
N LYS A 181 7.60 9.36 1.55
CA LYS A 181 6.82 8.13 1.55
C LYS A 181 7.50 7.10 2.44
N VAL A 182 6.85 6.74 3.53
CA VAL A 182 7.32 5.69 4.43
C VAL A 182 7.12 4.33 3.77
N MET A 183 8.20 3.58 3.58
CA MET A 183 8.17 2.22 3.08
C MET A 183 8.32 1.27 4.28
N TYR A 184 7.22 0.66 4.70
CA TYR A 184 7.21 -0.31 5.78
C TYR A 184 7.06 -1.72 5.21
N GLY A 185 7.98 -2.61 5.55
CA GLY A 185 7.90 -4.04 5.22
C GLY A 185 9.11 -4.76 5.78
N ARG A 186 8.93 -5.97 6.34
CA ARG A 186 10.06 -6.79 6.78
C ARG A 186 10.56 -7.63 5.61
N TYR A 187 11.58 -7.12 4.91
CA TYR A 187 12.28 -7.84 3.85
C TYR A 187 13.40 -8.69 4.46
N GLY A 188 13.26 -10.01 4.46
CA GLY A 188 14.33 -10.91 4.91
C GLY A 188 13.92 -12.38 4.82
N ASP A 189 14.85 -13.23 4.40
CA ASP A 189 14.71 -14.70 4.29
C ASP A 189 14.69 -15.41 5.67
N ASP A 190 14.64 -14.68 6.78
CA ASP A 190 14.77 -15.28 8.11
C ASP A 190 13.47 -15.95 8.57
N GLU A 191 13.58 -17.27 8.82
CA GLU A 191 12.58 -18.16 9.41
C GLU A 191 12.11 -17.74 10.83
N SER A 192 12.64 -16.64 11.39
CA SER A 192 12.30 -16.15 12.71
C SER A 192 10.91 -15.51 12.80
N GLY A 193 10.27 -15.24 11.65
CA GLY A 193 8.81 -15.05 11.53
C GLY A 193 8.24 -13.99 12.47
N ALA A 194 8.26 -12.73 12.04
CA ALA A 194 7.59 -11.62 12.72
C ALA A 194 6.18 -12.02 13.20
N THR A 195 5.94 -11.92 14.50
CA THR A 195 4.62 -12.31 15.02
C THR A 195 3.57 -11.30 14.56
N SER A 196 2.34 -11.75 14.32
CA SER A 196 1.22 -10.85 13.98
C SER A 196 1.02 -9.71 15.01
N ARG A 197 1.46 -9.92 16.26
CA ARG A 197 1.43 -8.91 17.32
C ARG A 197 2.47 -7.81 17.11
N GLU A 198 3.66 -8.14 16.62
CA GLU A 198 4.69 -7.15 16.29
C GLU A 198 4.22 -6.27 15.13
N PHE A 199 3.68 -6.85 14.07
CA PHE A 199 3.10 -6.09 12.96
C PHE A 199 2.01 -5.11 13.42
N ALA A 200 1.06 -5.59 14.23
CA ALA A 200 0.02 -4.72 14.77
C ALA A 200 0.58 -3.58 15.62
N LYS A 201 1.62 -3.85 16.42
CA LYS A 201 2.29 -2.83 17.23
C LYS A 201 3.00 -1.79 16.35
N ASP A 202 3.78 -2.24 15.37
CA ASP A 202 4.55 -1.34 14.51
C ASP A 202 3.62 -0.38 13.73
N LEU A 203 2.47 -0.85 13.25
CA LEU A 203 1.46 0.00 12.60
C LEU A 203 0.89 1.07 13.56
N MET A 204 0.64 0.69 14.82
CA MET A 204 0.21 1.66 15.84
C MET A 204 1.30 2.68 16.15
N ASP A 205 2.56 2.24 16.25
CA ASP A 205 3.72 3.09 16.51
C ASP A 205 3.92 4.10 15.36
N ILE A 206 3.74 3.69 14.10
CA ILE A 206 3.74 4.58 12.93
C ILE A 206 2.62 5.61 13.03
N ALA A 207 1.37 5.16 13.19
CA ALA A 207 0.22 6.07 13.26
C ALA A 207 0.34 7.08 14.43
N GLN A 208 0.95 6.66 15.55
CA GLN A 208 1.23 7.55 16.67
C GLN A 208 2.35 8.55 16.34
N ALA A 209 3.40 8.15 15.63
CA ALA A 209 4.44 9.05 15.16
C ALA A 209 3.89 10.12 14.22
N GLU A 210 3.02 9.76 13.28
CA GLU A 210 2.39 10.70 12.35
C GLU A 210 1.62 11.80 13.10
N LYS A 211 0.78 11.42 14.07
CA LYS A 211 0.07 12.38 14.94
C LYS A 211 1.01 13.25 15.77
N GLU A 212 2.12 12.69 16.24
CA GLU A 212 3.10 13.44 17.03
C GLU A 212 3.87 14.46 16.16
N ILE A 213 4.23 14.08 14.94
CA ILE A 213 4.87 14.97 13.96
C ILE A 213 3.93 16.15 13.67
N GLU A 214 2.65 15.88 13.40
CA GLU A 214 1.66 16.93 13.14
C GLU A 214 1.53 17.90 14.33
N ALA A 215 1.39 17.36 15.55
CA ALA A 215 1.29 18.17 16.76
C ALA A 215 2.54 19.05 17.00
N GLN A 216 3.74 18.57 16.63
CA GLN A 216 4.96 19.37 16.68
C GLN A 216 4.88 20.55 15.71
N TRP A 217 4.47 20.33 14.47
CA TRP A 217 4.35 21.36 13.44
C TRP A 217 3.28 22.41 13.78
N GLU A 218 2.11 21.99 14.27
CA GLU A 218 1.05 22.91 14.74
C GLU A 218 1.55 23.83 15.87
N THR A 219 2.35 23.31 16.79
CA THR A 219 2.92 24.09 17.90
C THR A 219 3.93 25.13 17.41
N MET A 220 4.65 24.85 16.32
CA MET A 220 5.67 25.74 15.77
C MET A 220 5.13 26.79 14.80
N GLY A 221 3.96 26.58 14.19
CA GLY A 221 3.31 27.51 13.26
C GLY A 221 3.11 28.95 13.77
N GLY A 222 3.35 29.22 15.05
CA GLY A 222 3.38 30.57 15.64
C GLY A 222 4.74 31.28 15.68
N SER A 223 5.84 30.62 15.27
CA SER A 223 7.21 31.13 15.49
C SER A 223 8.23 30.65 14.45
N GLN A 224 8.01 30.92 13.17
CA GLN A 224 9.07 30.82 12.16
C GLN A 224 9.99 32.05 12.23
N GLU A 225 11.29 31.81 12.43
CA GLU A 225 12.33 32.82 12.19
C GLU A 225 12.45 33.12 10.68
N PRO A 226 12.85 34.35 10.29
CA PRO A 226 12.98 34.72 8.88
C PRO A 226 14.13 33.97 8.20
N GLY A 227 13.82 32.99 7.36
CA GLY A 227 14.77 32.20 6.56
C GLY A 227 14.05 31.23 5.62
N VAL A 228 14.80 30.52 4.77
CA VAL A 228 14.27 29.38 3.99
C VAL A 228 14.26 28.16 4.90
N SER A 229 13.09 27.56 5.10
CA SER A 229 12.96 26.27 5.78
C SER A 229 12.97 25.11 4.79
N VAL A 230 13.60 24.00 5.20
CA VAL A 230 13.48 22.71 4.52
C VAL A 230 12.76 21.78 5.49
N THR A 231 11.59 21.31 5.10
CA THR A 231 10.69 20.49 5.92
C THR A 231 10.43 19.16 5.23
N PHE A 232 10.26 18.11 6.02
CA PHE A 232 9.91 16.77 5.53
C PHE A 232 8.43 16.56 5.81
N VAL A 233 7.63 16.42 4.76
CA VAL A 233 6.17 16.25 4.84
C VAL A 233 5.80 14.80 4.53
N LEU A 234 4.88 14.24 5.29
CA LEU A 234 4.52 12.82 5.16
C LEU A 234 3.55 12.61 4.01
N GLN A 235 3.85 11.61 3.17
CA GLN A 235 2.90 11.03 2.23
C GLN A 235 2.26 9.77 2.85
N PRO A 236 1.09 9.32 2.37
CA PRO A 236 0.51 8.07 2.82
C PRO A 236 1.51 6.91 2.65
N MET A 237 1.72 6.14 3.71
CA MET A 237 2.75 5.10 3.71
C MET A 237 2.47 3.99 2.70
N TYR A 238 3.50 3.22 2.40
CA TYR A 238 3.36 1.94 1.71
C TYR A 238 3.67 0.78 2.67
N ALA A 239 2.70 -0.11 2.84
CA ALA A 239 2.75 -1.23 3.77
C ALA A 239 2.91 -2.58 3.03
N GLY A 240 4.06 -3.21 3.19
CA GLY A 240 4.36 -4.58 2.78
C GLY A 240 3.99 -5.58 3.87
N PHE A 241 2.87 -6.26 3.69
CA PHE A 241 2.45 -7.41 4.49
C PHE A 241 3.02 -8.69 3.87
N GLU A 242 4.33 -8.87 3.99
CA GLU A 242 5.00 -10.08 3.52
C GLU A 242 5.11 -11.09 4.65
N MET A 243 4.76 -12.36 4.36
CA MET A 243 4.94 -13.49 5.27
C MET A 243 4.24 -13.37 6.63
N MET A 244 3.23 -12.51 6.72
CA MET A 244 2.43 -12.30 7.93
C MET A 244 1.32 -13.35 8.07
N ASP A 245 1.18 -13.91 9.27
CA ASP A 245 -0.02 -14.66 9.64
C ASP A 245 -1.17 -13.70 9.95
N LEU A 246 -2.26 -13.80 9.19
CA LEU A 246 -3.44 -12.98 9.40
C LEU A 246 -4.21 -13.46 10.65
N THR A 247 -4.30 -12.59 11.66
CA THR A 247 -5.00 -12.86 12.93
C THR A 247 -6.03 -11.78 13.21
N GLN A 248 -6.95 -12.08 14.14
CA GLN A 248 -7.97 -11.14 14.59
C GLN A 248 -7.38 -9.85 15.18
N ALA A 249 -6.20 -9.92 15.82
CA ALA A 249 -5.53 -8.76 16.38
C ALA A 249 -5.04 -7.79 15.27
N VAL A 250 -4.48 -8.33 14.19
CA VAL A 250 -4.05 -7.52 13.03
C VAL A 250 -5.25 -6.92 12.32
N ALA A 251 -6.29 -7.74 12.06
CA ALA A 251 -7.52 -7.28 11.41
C ALA A 251 -8.19 -6.15 12.19
N GLY A 252 -8.34 -6.30 13.52
CA GLY A 252 -8.92 -5.27 14.38
C GLY A 252 -8.05 -4.02 14.53
N THR A 253 -6.72 -4.15 14.49
CA THR A 253 -5.81 -2.99 14.49
C THR A 253 -5.96 -2.18 13.21
N LEU A 254 -5.97 -2.85 12.06
CA LEU A 254 -6.15 -2.18 10.77
C LEU A 254 -7.53 -1.54 10.65
N GLU A 255 -8.58 -2.20 11.11
CA GLU A 255 -9.92 -1.62 11.21
C GLU A 255 -9.89 -0.32 12.04
N SER A 256 -9.32 -0.37 13.25
CA SER A 256 -9.23 0.81 14.11
C SER A 256 -8.42 1.94 13.50
N LEU A 257 -7.32 1.65 12.80
CA LEU A 257 -6.47 2.66 12.17
C LEU A 257 -7.17 3.31 10.98
N LEU A 258 -7.80 2.50 10.12
CA LEU A 258 -8.50 2.99 8.94
C LEU A 258 -9.73 3.84 9.33
N ASP A 259 -10.46 3.42 10.37
CA ASP A 259 -11.58 4.17 10.95
C ASP A 259 -11.12 5.50 11.58
N ASP A 260 -9.91 5.54 12.15
CA ASP A 260 -9.31 6.75 12.73
C ASP A 260 -8.75 7.73 11.69
N GLY A 261 -8.73 7.36 10.41
CA GLY A 261 -8.25 8.25 9.34
C GLY A 261 -6.84 7.96 8.85
N PHE A 262 -6.19 6.88 9.30
CA PHE A 262 -4.87 6.47 8.81
C PHE A 262 -4.91 6.08 7.32
N ARG A 263 -3.86 6.38 6.55
CA ARG A 263 -3.85 6.16 5.09
C ARG A 263 -2.58 5.45 4.62
N PHE A 264 -2.76 4.39 3.84
CA PHE A 264 -1.64 3.64 3.26
C PHE A 264 -2.02 2.94 1.96
N SER A 265 -1.04 2.77 1.07
CA SER A 265 -1.05 1.77 0.00
C SER A 265 -0.46 0.46 0.49
N ALA A 266 -0.79 -0.68 -0.12
CA ALA A 266 -0.39 -1.98 0.43
C ALA A 266 0.05 -2.99 -0.62
N SER A 267 1.08 -3.78 -0.26
CA SER A 267 1.33 -5.09 -0.88
C SER A 267 1.11 -6.18 0.15
N LEU A 268 0.17 -7.05 -0.15
CA LEU A 268 -0.18 -8.19 0.65
C LEU A 268 0.35 -9.46 0.00
N MET A 269 1.28 -10.13 0.67
CA MET A 269 1.64 -11.50 0.34
C MET A 269 1.16 -12.43 1.45
N VAL A 270 -0.06 -12.96 1.28
CA VAL A 270 -0.63 -13.91 2.24
C VAL A 270 0.13 -15.22 2.14
N THR A 271 0.91 -15.59 3.16
CA THR A 271 1.63 -16.87 3.21
C THR A 271 0.77 -17.98 3.79
N SER A 272 0.06 -17.68 4.88
CA SER A 272 -0.82 -18.62 5.56
C SER A 272 -1.89 -17.89 6.35
N ILE A 273 -3.06 -18.53 6.44
CA ILE A 273 -4.06 -18.18 7.43
C ILE A 273 -3.96 -19.29 8.50
N ARG A 274 -3.61 -18.94 9.74
CA ARG A 274 -3.48 -19.93 10.82
C ARG A 274 -4.86 -20.54 11.12
N ARG A 275 -4.95 -21.87 10.96
CA ARG A 275 -6.19 -22.66 11.10
C ARG A 275 -5.89 -23.92 11.92
N GLU A 276 -5.55 -23.74 13.20
CA GLU A 276 -5.02 -24.83 14.03
C GLU A 276 -6.09 -25.84 14.51
N ASN A 277 -7.38 -25.45 14.55
CA ASN A 277 -8.53 -26.32 14.88
C ASN A 277 -9.87 -25.73 14.33
N PRO A 278 -11.03 -26.41 14.46
CA PRO A 278 -12.31 -25.89 13.96
C PRO A 278 -12.78 -24.56 14.58
N ASP A 279 -12.49 -24.30 15.85
CA ASP A 279 -12.77 -22.98 16.46
C ASP A 279 -11.87 -21.89 15.86
N HIS A 280 -10.63 -22.24 15.48
CA HIS A 280 -9.76 -21.35 14.73
C HIS A 280 -10.19 -21.14 13.28
N GLU A 281 -11.00 -22.03 12.67
CA GLU A 281 -11.51 -21.82 11.31
C GLU A 281 -12.50 -20.65 11.27
N LEU A 282 -13.45 -20.59 12.23
CA LEU A 282 -14.38 -19.47 12.33
C LEU A 282 -13.65 -18.14 12.57
N GLU A 283 -12.67 -18.13 13.48
CA GLU A 283 -11.90 -16.93 13.80
C GLU A 283 -10.98 -16.51 12.63
N ALA A 284 -10.39 -17.47 11.92
CA ALA A 284 -9.65 -17.22 10.69
C ALA A 284 -10.53 -16.59 9.60
N ARG A 285 -11.76 -17.08 9.44
CA ARG A 285 -12.75 -16.52 8.50
C ARG A 285 -13.14 -15.09 8.86
N LYS A 286 -13.40 -14.83 10.13
CA LYS A 286 -13.68 -13.47 10.63
C LYS A 286 -12.51 -12.53 10.36
N ALA A 287 -11.29 -12.93 10.75
CA ALA A 287 -10.09 -12.12 10.56
C ALA A 287 -9.87 -11.81 9.07
N LEU A 288 -9.96 -12.81 8.19
CA LEU A 288 -9.83 -12.63 6.75
C LEU A 288 -10.90 -11.70 6.20
N GLY A 289 -12.17 -11.94 6.52
CA GLY A 289 -13.26 -11.16 5.95
C GLY A 289 -13.28 -9.71 6.43
N GLN A 290 -12.96 -9.47 7.72
CA GLN A 290 -12.78 -8.11 8.23
C GLN A 290 -11.62 -7.41 7.53
N PHE A 291 -10.46 -8.06 7.45
CA PHE A 291 -9.28 -7.51 6.79
C PHE A 291 -9.55 -7.15 5.32
N LEU A 292 -10.18 -8.05 4.55
CA LEU A 292 -10.55 -7.81 3.15
C LEU A 292 -11.54 -6.66 3.01
N ARG A 293 -12.58 -6.58 3.86
CA ARG A 293 -13.57 -5.49 3.82
C ARG A 293 -12.95 -4.13 4.12
N GLN A 294 -11.92 -4.09 4.97
CA GLN A 294 -11.24 -2.85 5.31
C GLN A 294 -10.26 -2.39 4.21
N LEU A 295 -9.55 -3.33 3.56
CA LEU A 295 -8.67 -3.00 2.44
C LEU A 295 -9.42 -2.68 1.14
N LEU A 296 -10.48 -3.45 0.85
CA LEU A 296 -11.32 -3.36 -0.35
C LEU A 296 -12.70 -2.78 0.00
N SER A 297 -12.70 -1.65 0.71
CA SER A 297 -13.93 -1.06 1.23
C SER A 297 -14.80 -0.52 0.11
N SER A 298 -16.12 -0.66 0.24
CA SER A 298 -17.09 -0.07 -0.68
C SER A 298 -17.35 1.42 -0.46
N THR A 299 -16.71 2.00 0.55
CA THR A 299 -16.87 3.41 0.92
C THR A 299 -15.63 4.17 0.50
N ARG A 300 -15.79 5.20 -0.35
CA ARG A 300 -14.70 6.11 -0.70
C ARG A 300 -14.17 6.82 0.54
N ARG A 301 -12.85 7.01 0.59
CA ARG A 301 -12.19 7.81 1.63
C ARG A 301 -11.83 9.17 1.07
N LYS A 302 -12.22 10.24 1.76
CA LYS A 302 -11.83 11.60 1.36
C LYS A 302 -10.46 11.93 1.92
N GLN A 303 -9.77 12.86 1.25
CA GLN A 303 -8.51 13.42 1.75
C GLN A 303 -8.69 14.11 3.11
N ASP A 304 -9.75 14.91 3.26
CA ASP A 304 -10.09 15.62 4.51
C ASP A 304 -10.38 14.71 5.71
N ASP A 305 -10.70 13.43 5.47
CA ASP A 305 -10.97 12.45 6.53
C ASP A 305 -9.67 11.80 7.06
N ALA A 306 -8.50 12.21 6.55
CA ALA A 306 -7.22 11.72 7.01
C ALA A 306 -6.91 12.24 8.42
N HIS A 307 -6.19 11.44 9.21
CA HIS A 307 -5.90 11.81 10.61
C HIS A 307 -4.78 12.86 10.76
N ILE A 308 -4.07 13.15 9.66
CA ILE A 308 -3.05 14.18 9.49
C ILE A 308 -3.16 14.72 8.05
N PRO A 309 -2.70 15.95 7.77
CA PRO A 309 -2.67 16.52 6.44
C PRO A 309 -1.51 15.92 5.62
N TYR A 310 -1.71 14.73 5.07
CA TYR A 310 -0.71 14.11 4.19
C TYR A 310 -0.48 14.95 2.93
N ASP A 311 0.75 14.90 2.43
CA ASP A 311 1.10 15.31 1.07
C ASP A 311 0.65 14.20 0.10
N PHE A 312 -0.37 14.49 -0.70
CA PHE A 312 -0.89 13.57 -1.70
C PHE A 312 -0.28 13.91 -3.07
N ASP A 313 0.17 12.89 -3.82
CA ASP A 313 0.77 13.06 -5.16
C ASP A 313 -0.17 13.70 -6.21
N GLN A 314 -1.46 13.89 -5.89
CA GLN A 314 -2.49 14.39 -6.81
C GLN A 314 -3.36 15.48 -6.17
N ASP A 315 -3.08 16.74 -6.53
CA ASP A 315 -3.79 17.94 -6.05
C ASP A 315 -5.26 18.06 -6.50
N GLU A 316 -5.72 17.25 -7.47
CA GLU A 316 -7.03 17.42 -8.14
C GLU A 316 -8.11 16.38 -7.75
N GLN A 317 -7.85 15.47 -6.81
CA GLN A 317 -8.82 14.45 -6.41
C GLN A 317 -9.36 14.66 -4.98
N ASP A 318 -10.68 14.68 -4.83
CA ASP A 318 -11.34 14.73 -3.50
C ASP A 318 -11.15 13.42 -2.69
N PHE A 319 -10.69 12.35 -3.33
CA PHE A 319 -10.65 10.99 -2.78
C PHE A 319 -9.24 10.41 -2.80
N ILE A 320 -9.00 9.48 -1.89
CA ILE A 320 -7.72 8.78 -1.77
C ILE A 320 -7.83 7.43 -2.48
N ASP A 321 -7.12 7.31 -3.59
CA ASP A 321 -6.98 6.05 -4.31
C ASP A 321 -5.70 5.33 -3.86
N HIS A 322 -5.84 4.07 -3.44
CA HIS A 322 -4.71 3.26 -2.99
C HIS A 322 -4.22 2.30 -4.08
N ASP A 323 -2.90 2.10 -4.13
CA ASP A 323 -2.30 0.98 -4.84
C ASP A 323 -2.40 -0.27 -3.98
N LEU A 324 -3.02 -1.32 -4.52
CA LEU A 324 -3.15 -2.60 -3.85
C LEU A 324 -2.52 -3.72 -4.67
N GLN A 325 -1.57 -4.41 -4.06
CA GLN A 325 -1.00 -5.64 -4.59
C GLN A 325 -1.44 -6.84 -3.76
N LEU A 326 -2.06 -7.81 -4.40
CA LEU A 326 -2.50 -9.06 -3.79
C LEU A 326 -1.69 -10.22 -4.38
N VAL A 327 -0.72 -10.73 -3.62
CA VAL A 327 0.08 -11.92 -3.96
C VAL A 327 -0.46 -13.12 -3.18
N LEU A 328 -1.18 -13.98 -3.89
CA LEU A 328 -1.92 -15.08 -3.31
C LEU A 328 -1.09 -16.38 -3.32
N PRO A 329 -1.13 -17.16 -2.23
CA PRO A 329 -0.45 -18.44 -2.17
C PRO A 329 -1.16 -19.41 -3.13
N GLY A 330 -0.41 -20.30 -3.79
CA GLY A 330 -1.02 -21.29 -4.67
C GLY A 330 -1.99 -22.24 -3.95
N THR A 331 -1.76 -22.43 -2.66
CA THR A 331 -2.54 -23.26 -1.72
C THR A 331 -3.77 -22.56 -1.14
N MET A 332 -4.09 -21.33 -1.57
CA MET A 332 -5.27 -20.61 -1.09
C MET A 332 -6.55 -21.43 -1.34
N ARG A 333 -7.39 -21.58 -0.31
CA ARG A 333 -8.67 -22.30 -0.44
C ARG A 333 -9.60 -21.55 -1.38
N ALA A 334 -10.41 -22.29 -2.14
CA ALA A 334 -11.40 -21.70 -3.06
C ALA A 334 -12.25 -20.64 -2.34
N SER A 335 -12.86 -20.98 -1.20
CA SER A 335 -13.70 -20.07 -0.42
C SER A 335 -12.99 -18.81 0.11
N ASP A 336 -11.67 -18.83 0.35
CA ASP A 336 -10.92 -17.61 0.67
C ASP A 336 -10.78 -16.71 -0.57
N PHE A 337 -10.59 -17.32 -1.74
CA PHE A 337 -10.54 -16.61 -3.02
C PHE A 337 -11.90 -16.00 -3.37
N GLU A 338 -13.00 -16.72 -3.11
CA GLU A 338 -14.37 -16.22 -3.23
C GLU A 338 -14.62 -15.02 -2.32
N ALA A 339 -14.19 -15.12 -1.05
CA ALA A 339 -14.26 -14.04 -0.07
C ALA A 339 -13.55 -12.77 -0.56
N MET A 340 -12.32 -12.91 -1.07
CA MET A 340 -11.59 -11.79 -1.67
C MET A 340 -12.32 -11.20 -2.88
N CYS A 341 -12.73 -12.05 -3.84
CA CYS A 341 -13.43 -11.59 -5.04
C CYS A 341 -14.76 -10.89 -4.72
N SER A 342 -15.49 -11.37 -3.72
CA SER A 342 -16.74 -10.73 -3.26
C SER A 342 -16.51 -9.33 -2.66
N ALA A 343 -15.36 -9.08 -2.03
CA ALA A 343 -14.99 -7.73 -1.57
C ALA A 343 -14.57 -6.83 -2.74
N MET A 344 -13.76 -7.36 -3.66
CA MET A 344 -13.28 -6.62 -4.83
C MET A 344 -14.41 -6.08 -5.72
N LEU A 345 -15.54 -6.78 -5.79
CA LEU A 345 -16.70 -6.42 -6.62
C LEU A 345 -17.17 -4.98 -6.43
N HIS A 346 -17.04 -4.46 -5.20
CA HIS A 346 -17.55 -3.15 -4.80
C HIS A 346 -16.48 -2.21 -4.26
N THR A 347 -15.18 -2.53 -4.40
CA THR A 347 -14.13 -1.68 -3.82
C THR A 347 -14.15 -0.27 -4.40
N GLN A 348 -14.13 0.73 -3.53
CA GLN A 348 -14.10 2.16 -3.85
C GLN A 348 -12.86 2.86 -3.28
N THR A 349 -11.89 2.09 -2.79
CA THR A 349 -10.64 2.58 -2.18
C THR A 349 -9.40 2.22 -2.99
N THR A 350 -9.57 1.58 -4.15
CA THR A 350 -8.47 1.04 -4.96
C THR A 350 -8.66 1.43 -6.41
N GLU A 351 -7.70 2.17 -6.96
CA GLU A 351 -7.65 2.50 -8.39
C GLU A 351 -6.73 1.53 -9.15
N ASN A 352 -5.59 1.21 -8.54
CA ASN A 352 -4.55 0.37 -9.13
C ASN A 352 -4.49 -0.97 -8.40
N LEU A 353 -4.93 -2.03 -9.07
CA LEU A 353 -5.00 -3.36 -8.48
C LEU A 353 -4.12 -4.36 -9.21
N LEU A 354 -3.15 -4.93 -8.51
CA LEU A 354 -2.40 -6.10 -8.97
C LEU A 354 -2.89 -7.36 -8.27
N VAL A 355 -3.23 -8.39 -9.04
CA VAL A 355 -3.51 -9.73 -8.54
C VAL A 355 -2.49 -10.71 -9.10
N ALA A 356 -1.65 -11.26 -8.23
CA ALA A 356 -0.71 -12.31 -8.57
C ALA A 356 -1.02 -13.57 -7.76
N THR A 357 -0.68 -14.73 -8.32
CA THR A 357 -0.60 -15.96 -7.53
C THR A 357 0.65 -16.73 -7.92
N LYS A 358 1.37 -17.21 -6.90
CA LYS A 358 2.69 -17.84 -7.11
C LYS A 358 2.59 -19.14 -7.92
N GLN A 359 1.50 -19.89 -7.79
CA GLN A 359 1.22 -21.11 -8.56
C GLN A 359 -0.29 -21.30 -8.67
N TRP A 360 -0.83 -21.24 -9.89
CA TRP A 360 -2.22 -21.62 -10.16
C TRP A 360 -2.35 -23.14 -10.09
N ASP A 361 -2.85 -23.71 -8.98
CA ASP A 361 -3.21 -25.13 -8.89
C ASP A 361 -4.17 -25.50 -10.03
N GLU A 362 -3.71 -26.37 -10.95
CA GLU A 362 -4.42 -26.75 -12.17
C GLU A 362 -5.84 -27.26 -11.90
N ALA A 363 -6.11 -27.82 -10.73
CA ALA A 363 -7.42 -28.37 -10.38
C ALA A 363 -8.53 -27.30 -10.24
N ASN A 364 -8.20 -26.05 -9.90
CA ASN A 364 -9.18 -25.01 -9.55
C ASN A 364 -9.10 -23.74 -10.40
N ASN A 365 -8.36 -23.76 -11.50
CA ASN A 365 -8.13 -22.56 -12.33
C ASN A 365 -9.39 -22.05 -13.02
N GLU A 366 -10.26 -22.94 -13.48
CA GLU A 366 -11.54 -22.55 -14.09
C GLU A 366 -12.38 -21.73 -13.09
N HIS A 367 -12.45 -22.19 -11.85
CA HIS A 367 -13.19 -21.53 -10.78
C HIS A 367 -12.61 -20.14 -10.46
N LYS A 368 -11.29 -20.02 -10.35
CA LYS A 368 -10.63 -18.72 -10.14
C LYS A 368 -10.91 -17.73 -11.28
N TRP A 369 -10.87 -18.18 -12.53
CA TRP A 369 -11.21 -17.33 -13.68
C TRP A 369 -12.68 -16.90 -13.69
N LYS A 370 -13.62 -17.78 -13.31
CA LYS A 370 -15.04 -17.40 -13.15
C LYS A 370 -15.21 -16.29 -12.11
N TRP A 371 -14.54 -16.41 -10.96
CA TRP A 371 -14.61 -15.41 -9.90
C TRP A 371 -13.94 -14.09 -10.25
N LEU A 372 -12.81 -14.10 -10.97
CA LEU A 372 -12.22 -12.87 -11.50
C LEU A 372 -13.14 -12.20 -12.52
N ALA A 373 -13.78 -12.98 -13.41
CA ALA A 373 -14.79 -12.44 -14.33
C ALA A 373 -15.94 -11.79 -13.56
N TYR A 374 -16.44 -12.45 -12.51
CA TYR A 374 -17.49 -11.93 -11.65
C TYR A 374 -17.11 -10.60 -11.00
N ALA A 375 -16.00 -10.60 -10.26
CA ALA A 375 -15.58 -9.49 -9.41
C ALA A 375 -15.13 -8.25 -10.19
N LEU A 376 -14.49 -8.43 -11.34
CA LEU A 376 -13.81 -7.33 -12.03
C LEU A 376 -14.54 -6.87 -13.30
N PHE A 377 -15.26 -7.77 -13.97
CA PHE A 377 -15.75 -7.52 -15.34
C PHE A 377 -17.26 -7.72 -15.53
N SER A 378 -17.94 -8.39 -14.61
CA SER A 378 -19.37 -8.64 -14.76
C SER A 378 -20.17 -7.35 -14.65
N LYS A 379 -21.44 -7.38 -15.08
CA LYS A 379 -22.38 -6.27 -14.90
C LYS A 379 -22.67 -5.90 -13.43
N ARG A 380 -22.20 -6.72 -12.49
CA ARG A 380 -22.31 -6.47 -11.04
C ARG A 380 -21.12 -5.68 -10.50
N ALA A 381 -19.98 -5.67 -11.20
CA ALA A 381 -18.77 -4.99 -10.76
C ALA A 381 -19.01 -3.46 -10.76
N ARG A 382 -18.88 -2.87 -9.57
CA ARG A 382 -19.04 -1.45 -9.29
C ARG A 382 -17.86 -0.99 -8.45
N SER A 383 -16.67 -1.03 -9.04
CA SER A 383 -15.42 -0.67 -8.36
C SER A 383 -14.78 0.59 -8.93
N SER A 384 -13.91 1.22 -8.13
CA SER A 384 -13.05 2.34 -8.52
C SER A 384 -11.80 1.91 -9.31
N ILE A 385 -11.63 0.60 -9.56
CA ILE A 385 -10.43 0.06 -10.19
C ILE A 385 -10.36 0.53 -11.65
N GLN A 386 -9.27 1.21 -12.00
CA GLN A 386 -8.99 1.69 -13.35
C GLN A 386 -7.84 0.92 -14.00
N ASN A 387 -6.78 0.65 -13.25
CA ASN A 387 -5.61 -0.07 -13.75
C ASN A 387 -5.54 -1.45 -13.09
N LEU A 388 -5.60 -2.50 -13.92
CA LEU A 388 -5.60 -3.89 -13.46
C LEU A 388 -4.43 -4.65 -14.07
N VAL A 389 -3.64 -5.28 -13.20
CA VAL A 389 -2.59 -6.23 -13.58
C VAL A 389 -2.95 -7.61 -13.02
N ILE A 390 -3.08 -8.61 -13.88
CA ILE A 390 -3.24 -10.00 -13.45
C ILE A 390 -1.99 -10.78 -13.85
N CYS A 391 -1.22 -11.20 -12.84
CA CYS A 391 -0.06 -12.06 -13.00
C CYS A 391 -0.51 -13.54 -12.88
N ALA A 392 -0.81 -14.15 -14.01
CA ALA A 392 -1.39 -15.49 -14.10
C ALA A 392 -0.87 -16.28 -15.30
N LYS A 393 -1.02 -17.61 -15.27
CA LYS A 393 -0.86 -18.43 -16.48
C LYS A 393 -1.94 -18.03 -17.48
N GLN A 394 -1.60 -17.99 -18.77
CA GLN A 394 -2.60 -17.74 -19.81
C GLN A 394 -3.75 -18.77 -19.72
N PRO A 395 -5.01 -18.33 -19.83
CA PRO A 395 -6.15 -19.23 -19.70
C PRO A 395 -6.16 -20.24 -20.85
N THR A 396 -6.48 -21.49 -20.54
CA THR A 396 -6.81 -22.51 -21.53
C THR A 396 -8.14 -22.19 -22.22
N ALA A 397 -8.46 -22.88 -23.33
CA ALA A 397 -9.75 -22.71 -24.00
C ALA A 397 -10.97 -23.10 -23.13
N ALA A 398 -10.80 -23.96 -22.13
CA ALA A 398 -11.86 -24.27 -21.16
C ALA A 398 -12.06 -23.12 -20.17
N GLU A 399 -10.95 -22.64 -19.60
CA GLU A 399 -10.94 -21.51 -18.64
C GLU A 399 -11.45 -20.22 -19.28
N ALA A 400 -11.07 -19.92 -20.52
CA ALA A 400 -11.56 -18.76 -21.26
C ALA A 400 -13.07 -18.84 -21.53
N ARG A 401 -13.61 -20.04 -21.79
CA ARG A 401 -15.06 -20.26 -21.95
C ARG A 401 -15.80 -20.06 -20.62
N ALA A 402 -15.24 -20.57 -19.53
CA ALA A 402 -15.77 -20.36 -18.20
C ALA A 402 -15.79 -18.88 -17.78
N PHE A 403 -14.69 -18.16 -18.01
CA PHE A 403 -14.62 -16.71 -17.83
C PHE A 403 -15.72 -16.01 -18.63
N THR A 404 -15.83 -16.33 -19.92
CA THR A 404 -16.84 -15.73 -20.82
C THR A 404 -18.25 -16.04 -20.35
N SER A 405 -18.53 -17.25 -19.85
CA SER A 405 -19.87 -17.62 -19.38
C SER A 405 -20.36 -16.78 -18.20
N ILE A 406 -19.45 -16.27 -17.36
CA ILE A 406 -19.81 -15.35 -16.29
C ILE A 406 -19.97 -13.93 -16.84
N LEU A 407 -19.05 -13.50 -17.70
CA LEU A 407 -19.07 -12.17 -18.30
C LEU A 407 -20.38 -11.89 -19.05
N THR A 408 -20.90 -12.88 -19.76
CA THR A 408 -22.13 -12.76 -20.55
C THR A 408 -23.38 -13.23 -19.82
N SER A 409 -23.28 -13.65 -18.55
CA SER A 409 -24.44 -14.13 -17.80
C SER A 409 -25.34 -12.98 -17.38
N GLU A 410 -26.64 -13.15 -17.59
CA GLU A 410 -27.64 -12.28 -16.98
C GLU A 410 -27.77 -12.51 -15.47
N HIS A 411 -27.40 -13.70 -15.00
CA HIS A 411 -27.54 -14.16 -13.63
C HIS A 411 -26.20 -14.78 -13.19
N PRO A 412 -25.18 -13.93 -12.95
CA PRO A 412 -23.82 -14.41 -12.75
C PRO A 412 -23.65 -15.15 -11.42
N GLU A 413 -24.44 -14.84 -10.40
CA GLU A 413 -24.45 -15.57 -9.13
C GLU A 413 -24.83 -17.04 -9.34
N GLU A 414 -25.91 -17.29 -10.07
CA GLU A 414 -26.37 -18.63 -10.42
C GLU A 414 -25.37 -19.37 -11.30
N ALA A 415 -24.73 -18.67 -12.24
CA ALA A 415 -23.71 -19.24 -13.12
C ALA A 415 -22.42 -19.63 -12.36
N LEU A 416 -22.04 -18.89 -11.32
CA LEU A 416 -20.88 -19.21 -10.47
C LEU A 416 -21.07 -20.55 -9.75
N PHE A 417 -22.27 -20.81 -9.23
CA PHE A 417 -22.55 -21.96 -8.38
C PHE A 417 -23.37 -23.06 -9.08
N GLY A 418 -23.74 -22.86 -10.34
CA GLY A 418 -24.55 -23.80 -11.12
C GLY A 418 -25.98 -23.97 -10.56
N THR A 419 -26.52 -22.96 -9.89
CA THR A 419 -27.86 -23.05 -9.29
C THR A 419 -28.95 -22.67 -10.30
N PRO A 420 -30.12 -23.33 -10.26
CA PRO A 420 -31.24 -22.96 -11.11
C PRO A 420 -31.84 -21.61 -10.70
N ARG A 421 -32.53 -20.97 -11.64
CA ARG A 421 -33.26 -19.72 -11.39
C ARG A 421 -34.47 -19.95 -10.50
N GLY A 422 -34.63 -19.07 -9.51
CA GLY A 422 -35.78 -18.99 -8.63
C GLY A 422 -36.94 -18.17 -9.19
N VAL A 423 -37.98 -18.02 -8.37
CA VAL A 423 -39.16 -17.18 -8.61
C VAL A 423 -38.92 -15.75 -8.11
N ALA A 424 -38.25 -15.60 -6.97
CA ALA A 424 -37.83 -14.29 -6.48
C ALA A 424 -36.49 -13.91 -7.12
N GLU A 425 -36.43 -12.69 -7.65
CA GLU A 425 -35.27 -12.14 -8.35
C GLU A 425 -34.11 -11.84 -7.40
N GLU A 426 -32.89 -11.94 -7.92
CA GLU A 426 -31.67 -11.53 -7.22
C GLU A 426 -31.62 -10.01 -7.04
N ARG A 427 -31.21 -9.54 -5.86
CA ARG A 427 -31.14 -8.10 -5.54
C ARG A 427 -30.14 -7.77 -4.44
N ASP A 428 -29.79 -6.50 -4.35
CA ASP A 428 -28.90 -6.00 -3.30
C ASP A 428 -29.68 -5.72 -2.02
N ALA A 429 -29.04 -6.00 -0.89
CA ALA A 429 -29.58 -5.74 0.43
C ALA A 429 -28.47 -5.29 1.39
N THR A 430 -28.90 -4.70 2.50
CA THR A 430 -28.07 -4.51 3.68
C THR A 430 -28.38 -5.61 4.67
N LEU A 431 -27.36 -6.37 5.07
CA LEU A 431 -27.46 -7.32 6.17
C LEU A 431 -27.41 -6.57 7.50
N ARG A 432 -28.37 -6.87 8.38
CA ARG A 432 -28.45 -6.24 9.70
C ARG A 432 -27.26 -6.63 10.59
N SER A 433 -26.88 -5.68 11.44
CA SER A 433 -25.94 -5.92 12.54
C SER A 433 -26.41 -7.09 13.42
N GLY A 434 -25.46 -7.94 13.82
CA GLY A 434 -25.70 -9.12 14.65
C GLY A 434 -26.40 -10.28 13.95
N ALA A 435 -26.68 -10.18 12.65
CA ALA A 435 -27.38 -11.24 11.93
C ALA A 435 -26.53 -12.52 11.83
N PRO A 436 -27.13 -13.70 12.08
CA PRO A 436 -26.44 -14.98 11.94
C PRO A 436 -26.21 -15.36 10.47
N LEU A 437 -24.97 -15.76 10.17
CA LEU A 437 -24.50 -16.21 8.87
C LEU A 437 -24.08 -17.69 8.93
N ARG A 438 -24.61 -18.51 8.01
CA ARG A 438 -24.03 -19.81 7.69
C ARG A 438 -22.98 -19.62 6.61
N TRP A 439 -21.74 -19.93 6.92
CA TRP A 439 -20.59 -19.69 6.04
C TRP A 439 -19.89 -21.00 5.61
N GLU A 440 -20.15 -22.10 6.30
CA GLU A 440 -19.55 -23.40 6.00
C GLU A 440 -20.46 -24.22 5.08
N PHE A 441 -19.88 -24.73 4.01
CA PHE A 441 -20.55 -25.57 3.02
C PHE A 441 -19.73 -26.83 2.77
N ASP A 442 -20.40 -27.95 2.53
CA ASP A 442 -19.76 -29.21 2.17
C ASP A 442 -19.35 -29.26 0.69
N SER A 443 -18.78 -30.40 0.28
CA SER A 443 -18.35 -30.62 -1.11
C SER A 443 -19.50 -30.64 -2.13
N GLU A 444 -20.74 -30.82 -1.68
CA GLU A 444 -21.94 -30.76 -2.52
C GLU A 444 -22.55 -29.34 -2.55
N GLY A 445 -21.91 -28.38 -1.86
CA GLY A 445 -22.37 -27.00 -1.76
C GLY A 445 -23.60 -26.83 -0.86
N GLN A 446 -23.87 -27.80 0.04
CA GLN A 446 -24.92 -27.73 1.05
C GLN A 446 -24.38 -27.11 2.35
N PRO A 447 -25.20 -26.34 3.09
CA PRO A 447 -24.77 -25.73 4.34
C PRO A 447 -24.51 -26.77 5.44
N VAL A 448 -23.40 -26.65 6.15
CA VAL A 448 -23.09 -27.50 7.32
C VAL A 448 -23.88 -26.97 8.52
N LEU A 449 -25.01 -27.60 8.84
CA LEU A 449 -25.97 -27.09 9.83
C LEU A 449 -25.46 -27.09 11.28
N ASP A 450 -24.52 -27.98 11.61
CA ASP A 450 -23.92 -28.09 12.93
C ASP A 450 -22.74 -27.11 13.14
N SER A 451 -22.38 -26.35 12.09
CA SER A 451 -21.32 -25.34 12.16
C SER A 451 -21.73 -24.16 13.04
N ARG A 452 -20.73 -23.54 13.67
CA ARG A 452 -20.95 -22.30 14.43
C ARG A 452 -21.29 -21.17 13.46
N LEU A 453 -22.39 -20.47 13.75
CA LEU A 453 -22.81 -19.30 12.98
C LEU A 453 -21.81 -18.14 13.16
N LEU A 454 -21.59 -17.40 12.08
CA LEU A 454 -20.82 -16.17 12.09
C LEU A 454 -21.75 -14.98 12.34
N THR A 455 -21.32 -14.04 13.16
CA THR A 455 -22.04 -12.78 13.43
C THR A 455 -21.07 -11.62 13.32
N LEU A 456 -21.57 -10.48 12.86
CA LEU A 456 -20.80 -9.26 12.68
C LEU A 456 -21.55 -8.10 13.32
N GLU A 457 -20.85 -7.29 14.10
CA GLU A 457 -21.45 -6.22 14.91
C GLU A 457 -21.85 -4.99 14.07
N ALA A 458 -21.30 -4.86 12.86
CA ALA A 458 -21.66 -3.80 11.92
C ALA A 458 -22.62 -4.34 10.84
N PRO A 459 -23.58 -3.51 10.38
CA PRO A 459 -24.36 -3.87 9.20
C PRO A 459 -23.45 -3.97 7.96
N ILE A 460 -23.83 -4.83 7.02
CA ILE A 460 -23.06 -5.06 5.80
C ILE A 460 -23.90 -4.63 4.59
N PRO A 461 -23.57 -3.51 3.94
CA PRO A 461 -24.24 -3.10 2.71
C PRO A 461 -23.80 -3.99 1.54
N LEU A 462 -24.54 -3.88 0.41
CA LEU A 462 -24.19 -4.52 -0.87
C LEU A 462 -24.07 -6.05 -0.77
N VAL A 463 -24.88 -6.67 0.09
CA VAL A 463 -25.04 -8.13 0.11
C VAL A 463 -25.94 -8.52 -1.05
N ARG A 464 -25.43 -9.38 -1.93
CA ARG A 464 -26.17 -9.82 -3.13
C ARG A 464 -26.92 -11.10 -2.84
N THR A 465 -28.24 -11.12 -3.02
CA THR A 465 -29.00 -12.37 -2.94
C THR A 465 -28.90 -13.17 -4.22
N PHE A 466 -29.10 -14.47 -4.14
CA PHE A 466 -29.37 -15.32 -5.30
C PHE A 466 -30.87 -15.25 -5.59
N SER A 467 -31.29 -15.66 -6.78
CA SER A 467 -32.69 -15.97 -7.00
C SER A 467 -33.10 -17.21 -6.20
N ASP A 468 -34.30 -17.17 -5.65
CA ASP A 468 -34.81 -18.20 -4.75
C ASP A 468 -36.32 -18.44 -4.94
N ASP A 469 -36.90 -19.33 -4.15
CA ASP A 469 -38.32 -19.70 -4.24
C ASP A 469 -39.31 -18.61 -3.74
N GLY A 470 -38.81 -17.53 -3.14
CA GLY A 470 -39.60 -16.47 -2.52
C GLY A 470 -40.17 -16.79 -1.14
N GLU A 471 -40.00 -18.03 -0.65
CA GLU A 471 -40.66 -18.54 0.56
C GLU A 471 -39.65 -19.03 1.61
N SER A 472 -38.48 -19.51 1.18
CA SER A 472 -37.43 -20.01 2.06
C SER A 472 -36.98 -18.96 3.07
N GLU A 473 -36.85 -19.41 4.32
CA GLU A 473 -36.36 -18.60 5.43
C GLU A 473 -34.87 -18.27 5.25
N TRP A 474 -34.06 -19.30 4.95
CA TRP A 474 -32.62 -19.17 4.72
C TRP A 474 -32.34 -19.11 3.22
N ILE A 475 -31.69 -18.05 2.78
CA ILE A 475 -31.42 -17.81 1.36
C ILE A 475 -29.92 -17.66 1.11
N ASN A 476 -29.47 -18.07 -0.08
CA ASN A 476 -28.07 -17.91 -0.47
C ASN A 476 -27.78 -16.43 -0.77
N VAL A 477 -26.63 -15.96 -0.30
CA VAL A 477 -26.15 -14.60 -0.51
C VAL A 477 -24.64 -14.60 -0.77
N LEU A 478 -24.17 -13.58 -1.48
CA LEU A 478 -22.76 -13.20 -1.50
C LEU A 478 -22.56 -12.03 -0.55
N VAL A 479 -21.69 -12.23 0.45
CA VAL A 479 -21.35 -11.22 1.44
C VAL A 479 -19.95 -10.71 1.14
N PRO A 480 -19.74 -9.40 0.90
CA PRO A 480 -18.42 -8.84 0.65
C PRO A 480 -17.41 -9.23 1.72
N GLY A 481 -16.29 -9.85 1.30
CA GLY A 481 -15.23 -10.33 2.19
C GLY A 481 -15.48 -11.71 2.79
N PHE A 482 -16.64 -12.33 2.58
CA PHE A 482 -16.97 -13.65 3.11
C PHE A 482 -17.39 -14.66 2.03
N GLY A 483 -17.66 -14.20 0.80
CA GLY A 483 -18.04 -15.08 -0.31
C GLY A 483 -19.47 -15.58 -0.13
N ARG A 484 -19.72 -16.85 -0.48
CA ARG A 484 -21.05 -17.46 -0.34
C ARG A 484 -21.40 -17.68 1.13
N CYS A 485 -22.61 -17.27 1.51
CA CYS A 485 -23.20 -17.50 2.82
C CYS A 485 -24.71 -17.83 2.68
N GLN A 486 -25.34 -18.29 3.77
CA GLN A 486 -26.79 -18.20 3.93
C GLN A 486 -27.15 -17.29 5.11
N VAL A 487 -28.23 -16.54 4.92
CA VAL A 487 -28.81 -15.66 5.94
C VAL A 487 -30.32 -15.85 6.00
N GLN A 488 -30.92 -15.51 7.13
CA GLN A 488 -32.37 -15.41 7.22
C GLN A 488 -32.86 -14.19 6.43
N ARG A 489 -33.88 -14.38 5.59
CA ARG A 489 -34.49 -13.32 4.77
C ARG A 489 -34.95 -12.11 5.59
N SER A 490 -35.42 -12.33 6.82
CA SER A 490 -35.86 -11.27 7.74
C SER A 490 -34.74 -10.34 8.23
N ASN A 491 -33.48 -10.74 8.05
CA ASN A 491 -32.31 -9.95 8.42
C ASN A 491 -31.74 -9.13 7.27
N LEU A 492 -32.41 -9.11 6.12
CA LEU A 492 -32.03 -8.34 4.94
C LEU A 492 -32.96 -7.14 4.76
N ASP A 493 -32.36 -5.96 4.74
CA ASP A 493 -33.03 -4.73 4.37
C ASP A 493 -32.74 -4.44 2.90
N PHE A 494 -33.72 -4.74 2.03
CA PHE A 494 -33.56 -4.57 0.60
C PHE A 494 -33.50 -3.10 0.21
N ALA A 495 -32.55 -2.76 -0.66
CA ALA A 495 -32.46 -1.42 -1.21
C ALA A 495 -33.77 -1.08 -1.95
N SER A 496 -34.23 0.17 -1.84
CA SER A 496 -35.29 0.66 -2.73
C SER A 496 -34.71 0.79 -4.14
N ASP A 497 -35.54 0.59 -5.18
CA ASP A 497 -35.20 0.75 -6.60
C ASP A 497 -34.91 2.23 -6.96
N VAL A 498 -34.07 2.89 -6.18
CA VAL A 498 -33.50 4.20 -6.51
C VAL A 498 -32.26 3.89 -7.32
N ASP A 499 -32.20 4.45 -8.53
CA ASP A 499 -31.03 4.42 -9.41
C ASP A 499 -29.77 4.77 -8.60
N VAL A 500 -29.09 3.74 -8.09
CA VAL A 500 -27.73 3.86 -7.61
C VAL A 500 -26.93 4.16 -8.86
N ASP A 501 -26.33 5.36 -8.90
CA ASP A 501 -25.54 5.86 -10.01
C ASP A 501 -24.84 4.70 -10.74
N ASN A 502 -25.09 4.61 -12.04
CA ASN A 502 -24.50 3.63 -12.95
C ASN A 502 -22.99 3.87 -13.11
N SER A 503 -22.23 3.89 -12.01
CA SER A 503 -20.77 3.75 -12.04
C SER A 503 -20.47 2.31 -12.43
N THR A 504 -20.51 2.05 -13.74
CA THR A 504 -19.93 0.86 -14.34
C THR A 504 -18.46 0.75 -13.92
N SER A 505 -17.96 -0.47 -13.68
CA SER A 505 -16.52 -0.74 -13.53
C SER A 505 -15.70 0.07 -14.54
N CYS A 506 -14.75 0.87 -14.03
CA CYS A 506 -14.00 1.87 -14.79
C CYS A 506 -12.63 1.35 -15.27
N ILE A 507 -12.45 0.03 -15.41
CA ILE A 507 -11.16 -0.54 -15.86
C ILE A 507 -10.82 0.02 -17.25
N THR A 508 -9.85 0.93 -17.30
CA THR A 508 -9.36 1.59 -18.52
C THR A 508 -8.08 0.93 -19.03
N SER A 509 -7.35 0.24 -18.15
CA SER A 509 -6.08 -0.41 -18.45
C SER A 509 -6.04 -1.83 -17.87
N LEU A 510 -5.73 -2.80 -18.73
CA LEU A 510 -5.58 -4.21 -18.35
C LEU A 510 -4.26 -4.76 -18.88
N LYS A 511 -3.44 -5.33 -17.99
CA LYS A 511 -2.24 -6.09 -18.35
C LYS A 511 -2.35 -7.51 -17.82
N LEU A 512 -2.16 -8.49 -18.71
CA LEU A 512 -1.99 -9.90 -18.34
C LEU A 512 -0.51 -10.25 -18.48
N THR A 513 0.11 -10.69 -17.39
CA THR A 513 1.53 -11.03 -17.37
C THR A 513 1.74 -12.42 -16.78
N GLN A 514 2.85 -13.06 -17.15
CA GLN A 514 3.24 -14.35 -16.59
C GLN A 514 4.18 -14.11 -15.41
N VAL A 515 4.04 -14.89 -14.33
CA VAL A 515 5.03 -14.91 -13.25
C VAL A 515 6.29 -15.60 -13.81
N ASP A 516 7.29 -14.83 -14.22
CA ASP A 516 8.61 -15.35 -14.55
C ASP A 516 9.28 -15.80 -13.25
N GLY A 517 9.09 -17.06 -12.89
CA GLY A 517 9.57 -17.66 -11.64
C GLY A 517 11.08 -17.82 -11.52
N ASP A 518 11.93 -17.19 -12.33
CA ASP A 518 13.38 -17.49 -12.32
C ASP A 518 14.33 -16.44 -12.93
N ARG A 519 13.96 -15.15 -13.01
CA ARG A 519 14.85 -14.11 -13.58
C ARG A 519 15.54 -13.17 -12.57
N ALA A 520 15.49 -13.47 -11.27
CA ALA A 520 16.22 -12.68 -10.27
C ALA A 520 17.72 -13.04 -10.14
N ASN A 521 18.25 -14.05 -10.85
CA ASN A 521 19.64 -14.50 -10.63
C ASN A 521 20.54 -14.61 -11.87
N LYS A 522 20.20 -13.97 -13.00
CA LYS A 522 21.12 -13.92 -14.16
C LYS A 522 21.00 -12.63 -14.95
N THR A 523 21.69 -11.59 -14.48
CA THR A 523 22.39 -10.61 -15.33
C THR A 523 23.42 -9.86 -14.48
N GLU A 524 24.51 -10.54 -14.14
CA GLU A 524 25.82 -9.92 -14.04
C GLU A 524 26.77 -10.80 -14.86
N ASP A 525 27.08 -10.32 -16.06
CA ASP A 525 28.39 -10.39 -16.71
C ASP A 525 28.51 -9.17 -17.64
#